data_AF-A0A834YNA1-F1
#
_entry.id   AF-A0A834YNA1-F1
#
_cell.length_a   1.000
_cell.length_b   1.000
_cell.length_c   1.000
_cell.angle_alpha   90.00
_cell.angle_beta   90.00
_cell.angle_gamma   90.00
#
_symmetry.space_group_name_H-M   'P 1'
#
loop_
_entity.id
_entity.type
_entity.pdbx_description
1 polymer ?
#
loop_
_entity_poly.entity_id
_entity_poly.type
_entity_poly.pdbx_seq_one_letter_code
_entity_poly.pdbx_strand_id
1 'polypeptide(L)'
;MAMGASSGGHFCSVLAANMRFCSITLMIAQGMFDQMDVSKDYPPTPFVHMPKDRLDQAISVKLFELLHEKGFIDENGYMRSDGRATCWKEAIREKAFLPDKYE
;
A
#
# COMPACT_ATOMS: atom_id res chain seq x y z
N MET A 1 -12.66 -14.96 -12.81
CA MET A 1 -12.43 -13.58 -12.31
C MET A 1 -11.56 -13.69 -11.07
N ALA A 2 -10.60 -12.78 -10.87
CA ALA A 2 -9.71 -12.77 -9.69
C ALA A 2 -9.57 -11.36 -9.10
N MET A 3 -9.31 -11.29 -7.79
CA MET A 3 -9.08 -10.04 -7.07
C MET A 3 -7.94 -10.26 -6.07
N GLY A 4 -6.97 -9.34 -6.05
CA GLY A 4 -5.83 -9.45 -5.15
C GLY A 4 -5.35 -8.09 -4.67
N ALA A 5 -5.06 -7.99 -3.37
CA ALA A 5 -4.48 -6.81 -2.74
C ALA A 5 -3.05 -7.08 -2.27
N SER A 6 -2.15 -6.10 -2.37
CA SER A 6 -0.75 -6.23 -1.97
C SER A 6 -0.09 -7.49 -2.57
N SER A 7 0.45 -8.39 -1.76
CA SER A 7 1.03 -9.67 -2.19
C SER A 7 0.02 -10.59 -2.91
N GLY A 8 -1.26 -10.54 -2.54
CA GLY A 8 -2.33 -11.26 -3.22
C GLY A 8 -2.55 -10.77 -4.65
N GLY A 9 -2.33 -9.47 -4.90
CA GLY A 9 -2.36 -8.90 -6.24
C GLY A 9 -1.21 -9.42 -7.11
N HIS A 10 0.01 -9.48 -6.54
CA HIS A 10 1.16 -10.08 -7.22
C HIS A 10 0.88 -11.55 -7.60
N PHE A 11 0.37 -12.35 -6.67
CA PHE A 11 0.00 -13.74 -6.95
C PHE A 11 -1.01 -13.86 -8.10
N CYS A 12 -2.12 -13.09 -8.06
CA CYS A 12 -3.11 -13.08 -9.13
C CYS A 12 -2.49 -12.70 -10.48
N SER A 13 -1.57 -11.74 -10.50
CA SER A 13 -0.93 -11.27 -11.73
C SER A 13 0.02 -12.30 -12.36
N VAL A 14 0.76 -13.07 -11.55
CA VAL A 14 1.63 -14.17 -12.03
C VAL A 14 0.79 -15.37 -12.46
N LEU A 15 -0.28 -15.68 -11.72
CA LEU A 15 -1.18 -16.77 -12.05
C LEU A 15 -1.89 -16.52 -13.40
N ALA A 16 -2.18 -15.25 -13.71
CA ALA A 16 -2.77 -14.84 -14.99
C ALA A 16 -1.91 -15.19 -16.21
N ALA A 17 -0.59 -15.30 -16.05
CA ALA A 17 0.30 -15.70 -17.13
C ALA A 17 0.15 -17.20 -17.50
N ASN A 18 -0.36 -18.02 -16.56
CA ASN A 18 -0.51 -19.46 -16.73
C ASN A 18 -1.99 -19.90 -16.80
N MET A 19 -2.92 -19.04 -16.39
CA MET A 19 -4.35 -19.33 -16.32
C MET A 19 -5.17 -18.19 -16.90
N ARG A 20 -6.23 -18.54 -17.66
CA ARG A 20 -7.13 -17.55 -18.22
C ARG A 20 -8.14 -17.07 -17.19
N PHE A 21 -8.13 -15.77 -16.92
CA PHE A 21 -9.20 -15.07 -16.20
C PHE A 21 -10.02 -14.23 -17.18
N CYS A 22 -11.31 -14.05 -16.90
CA CYS A 22 -12.12 -13.09 -17.67
C CYS A 22 -11.79 -11.63 -17.30
N SER A 23 -11.29 -11.40 -16.08
CA SER A 23 -10.82 -10.12 -15.55
C SER A 23 -10.07 -10.32 -14.23
N ILE A 24 -9.16 -9.40 -13.91
CA ILE A 24 -8.39 -9.36 -12.65
C ILE A 24 -8.44 -7.96 -12.08
N THR A 25 -8.62 -7.77 -10.78
CA THR A 25 -8.44 -6.45 -10.13
C THR A 25 -7.28 -6.50 -9.16
N LEU A 26 -6.35 -5.54 -9.29
CA LEU A 26 -5.14 -5.45 -8.48
C LEU A 26 -5.19 -4.20 -7.61
N MET A 27 -5.12 -4.38 -6.29
CA MET A 27 -5.17 -3.29 -5.31
C MET A 27 -3.84 -3.19 -4.56
N ILE A 28 -3.23 -2.00 -4.46
CA ILE A 28 -2.05 -1.76 -3.60
C ILE A 28 -0.91 -2.79 -3.77
N ALA A 29 -0.79 -3.37 -4.97
CA ALA A 29 0.15 -4.45 -5.25
C ALA A 29 1.48 -3.85 -5.71
N GLN A 30 2.56 -4.10 -4.96
CA GLN A 30 3.93 -3.97 -5.46
C GLN A 30 4.16 -5.09 -6.49
N GLY A 31 3.66 -4.89 -7.70
CA GLY A 31 3.90 -5.80 -8.81
C GLY A 31 5.14 -5.39 -9.59
N MET A 32 5.89 -6.39 -10.08
CA MET A 32 6.92 -6.19 -11.10
C MET A 32 6.27 -6.01 -12.48
N PHE A 33 5.30 -5.10 -12.58
CA PHE A 33 4.52 -4.90 -13.81
C PHE A 33 5.40 -4.50 -14.99
N ASP A 34 6.49 -3.77 -14.70
CA ASP A 34 7.51 -3.39 -15.69
C ASP A 34 8.26 -4.60 -16.26
N GLN A 35 8.18 -5.77 -15.62
CA GLN A 35 8.78 -7.02 -16.07
C GLN A 35 7.76 -8.07 -16.52
N MET A 36 6.46 -7.77 -16.41
CA MET A 36 5.43 -8.66 -16.93
C MET A 36 5.25 -8.42 -18.42
N ASP A 37 5.39 -9.48 -19.22
CA ASP A 37 4.98 -9.47 -20.62
C ASP A 37 3.45 -9.50 -20.68
N VAL A 38 2.85 -8.31 -20.72
CA VAL A 38 1.41 -8.13 -20.88
C VAL A 38 1.05 -8.41 -22.33
N SER A 39 1.04 -9.69 -22.70
CA SER A 39 0.64 -10.12 -24.04
C SER A 39 -0.82 -9.71 -24.33
N LYS A 40 -1.23 -9.70 -25.59
CA LYS A 40 -2.62 -9.34 -25.99
C LYS A 40 -3.70 -10.17 -25.29
N ASP A 41 -3.34 -11.34 -24.77
CA ASP A 41 -4.26 -12.27 -24.10
C ASP A 41 -4.35 -12.04 -22.58
N TYR A 42 -3.60 -11.05 -22.05
CA TYR A 42 -3.69 -10.70 -20.64
C TYR A 42 -5.08 -10.12 -20.31
N PRO A 43 -5.71 -10.57 -19.22
CA PRO A 43 -7.07 -10.16 -18.89
C PRO A 43 -7.16 -8.65 -18.62
N PRO A 44 -8.30 -8.00 -18.95
CA PRO A 44 -8.58 -6.64 -18.54
C PRO A 44 -8.37 -6.46 -17.03
N THR A 45 -7.51 -5.50 -16.66
CA THR A 45 -7.02 -5.35 -15.29
C THR A 45 -7.17 -3.91 -14.77
N PRO A 46 -8.14 -3.63 -13.88
CA PRO A 46 -8.20 -2.38 -13.13
C PRO A 46 -7.11 -2.35 -12.05
N PHE A 47 -6.37 -1.24 -12.01
CA PHE A 47 -5.38 -0.96 -10.99
C PHE A 47 -5.93 0.02 -9.97
N VAL A 48 -5.98 -0.37 -8.70
CA VAL A 48 -6.34 0.49 -7.58
C VAL A 48 -5.07 0.74 -6.77
N HIS A 49 -4.43 1.88 -7.01
CA HIS A 49 -3.18 2.27 -6.34
C HIS A 49 -3.46 3.16 -5.12
N MET A 50 -2.66 3.05 -4.06
CA MET A 50 -2.60 4.08 -3.01
C MET A 50 -1.34 4.93 -3.20
N PRO A 51 -1.46 6.27 -3.26
CA PRO A 51 -0.30 7.17 -3.38
C PRO A 51 0.79 6.99 -2.29
N LYS A 52 0.44 6.33 -1.18
CA LYS A 52 1.30 6.13 -0.01
C LYS A 52 2.34 5.00 -0.15
N ASP A 53 2.36 4.25 -1.25
CA ASP A 53 3.27 3.11 -1.42
C ASP A 53 4.74 3.50 -1.67
N ARG A 54 5.06 4.80 -1.68
CA ARG A 54 6.42 5.33 -1.85
C ARG A 54 6.97 5.98 -0.58
N LEU A 55 6.57 5.52 0.61
CA LEU A 55 7.17 6.04 1.84
C LEU A 55 8.58 5.45 1.98
N ASP A 56 9.59 6.33 2.00
CA ASP A 56 10.98 5.93 2.26
C ASP A 56 11.07 5.19 3.62
N GLN A 57 11.94 4.20 3.73
CA GLN A 57 12.20 3.50 4.98
C GLN A 57 12.62 4.48 6.10
N ALA A 58 13.42 5.50 5.77
CA ALA A 58 13.82 6.54 6.71
C ALA A 58 12.64 7.39 7.21
N ILE A 59 11.67 7.64 6.34
CA ILE A 59 10.41 8.33 6.69
C ILE A 59 9.54 7.41 7.55
N SER A 60 9.50 6.11 7.23
CA SER A 60 8.72 5.12 7.97
C SER A 60 9.18 4.96 9.41
N VAL A 61 10.50 4.91 9.65
CA VAL A 61 11.09 4.82 11.01
C VAL A 61 10.74 6.05 11.83
N LYS A 62 10.99 7.25 11.30
CA LYS A 62 10.70 8.50 12.01
C LYS A 62 9.19 8.70 12.25
N LEU A 63 8.35 8.22 11.34
CA LEU A 63 6.90 8.20 11.51
C LEU A 63 6.49 7.28 12.67
N PHE A 64 7.07 6.08 12.74
CA PHE A 64 6.84 5.14 13.83
C PHE A 64 7.25 5.75 15.18
N GLU A 65 8.43 6.36 15.26
CA GLU A 65 8.91 7.05 16.47
C GLU A 65 7.96 8.18 16.90
N LEU A 66 7.49 9.01 15.97
CA LEU A 66 6.53 10.08 16.26
C LEU A 66 5.21 9.53 16.81
N LEU A 67 4.66 8.49 16.18
CA LEU A 67 3.39 7.90 16.59
C LEU A 67 3.52 7.19 17.95
N HIS A 68 4.67 6.62 18.25
CA HIS A 68 4.99 6.07 19.56
C HIS A 68 5.15 7.18 20.62
N GLU A 69 5.92 8.24 20.33
CA GLU A 69 6.12 9.41 21.20
C GLU A 69 4.78 10.07 21.58
N LYS A 70 3.88 10.21 20.60
CA LYS A 70 2.54 10.79 20.80
C LYS A 70 1.54 9.82 21.44
N GLY A 71 1.94 8.56 21.68
CA GLY A 71 1.11 7.56 22.34
C GLY A 71 0.00 6.97 21.48
N PHE A 72 0.07 7.09 20.15
CA PHE A 72 -0.88 6.41 19.24
C PHE A 72 -0.58 4.92 19.10
N ILE A 73 0.70 4.56 19.25
CA ILE A 73 1.22 3.20 19.15
C ILE A 73 1.61 2.68 20.54
N ASP A 74 1.45 1.38 20.77
CA ASP A 74 1.91 0.70 21.99
C ASP A 74 3.36 0.21 21.89
N GLU A 75 3.86 -0.36 22.98
CA GLU A 75 5.23 -0.89 23.06
C GLU A 75 5.51 -2.06 22.09
N ASN A 76 4.46 -2.69 21.57
CA ASN A 76 4.54 -3.79 20.61
C ASN A 76 4.41 -3.32 19.15
N GLY A 77 4.23 -2.02 18.92
CA GLY A 77 4.08 -1.44 17.59
C GLY A 77 2.66 -1.43 17.04
N TYR A 78 1.63 -1.73 17.86
CA TYR A 78 0.23 -1.71 17.45
C TYR A 78 -0.46 -0.40 17.79
N MET A 79 -1.44 -0.01 16.97
CA MET A 79 -2.26 1.14 17.29
C MET A 79 -3.13 0.85 18.52
N ARG A 80 -3.11 1.77 19.49
CA ARG A 80 -3.93 1.66 20.72
C ARG A 80 -5.42 1.84 20.46
N SER A 81 -5.80 2.35 19.30
CA SER A 81 -7.18 2.65 18.90
C SER A 81 -7.30 2.55 17.38
N ASP A 82 -8.53 2.56 16.85
CA ASP A 82 -8.75 2.50 15.39
C ASP A 82 -7.98 3.64 14.69
N GLY A 83 -7.06 3.27 13.80
CA GLY A 83 -6.25 4.20 13.04
C GLY A 83 -7.03 5.12 12.11
N ARG A 84 -8.29 4.80 11.79
CA ARG A 84 -9.16 5.69 11.01
C ARG A 84 -9.85 6.74 11.87
N ALA A 85 -10.07 6.42 13.15
CA ALA A 85 -10.77 7.29 14.10
C ALA A 85 -9.82 8.21 14.88
N THR A 86 -8.52 7.92 14.87
CA THR A 86 -7.50 8.71 15.57
C THR A 86 -6.97 9.87 14.71
N CYS A 87 -6.69 11.02 15.34
CA CYS A 87 -6.19 12.22 14.68
C CYS A 87 -4.67 12.20 14.39
N TRP A 88 -4.08 11.02 14.20
CA TRP A 88 -2.64 10.85 13.97
C TRP A 88 -2.10 11.65 12.77
N LYS A 89 -2.96 11.94 11.78
CA LYS A 89 -2.62 12.78 10.62
C LYS A 89 -2.32 14.24 11.02
N GLU A 90 -3.00 14.76 12.04
CA GLU A 90 -2.77 16.12 12.55
C GLU A 90 -1.42 16.19 13.26
N ALA A 91 -1.11 15.19 14.09
CA ALA A 91 0.19 15.08 14.75
C ALA A 91 1.38 15.00 13.79
N ILE A 92 1.18 14.44 12.59
CA ILE A 92 2.20 14.41 11.53
C ILE A 92 2.38 15.77 10.86
N ARG A 93 1.27 16.48 10.62
CA ARG A 93 1.29 17.83 10.04
C ARG A 93 2.03 18.82 10.94
N GLU A 94 1.88 18.69 12.27
CA GLU A 94 2.62 19.50 13.26
C GLU A 94 4.14 19.44 13.10
N LYS A 95 4.71 18.29 12.71
CA LYS A 95 6.16 18.12 12.51
C LYS A 95 6.62 18.28 11.04
N ALA A 96 5.74 18.71 10.13
CA ALA A 96 6.02 18.87 8.69
C ALA A 96 6.71 17.63 8.07
N PHE A 97 6.29 16.44 8.49
CA PHE A 97 7.03 15.20 8.26
C PHE A 97 6.86 14.62 6.84
N LEU A 98 5.82 15.07 6.13
CA LEU A 98 5.47 14.59 4.81
C LEU A 98 5.88 15.63 3.76
N PRO A 99 6.62 15.24 2.71
CA PRO A 99 6.78 16.06 1.52
C PRO A 99 5.40 16.42 0.93
N ASP A 100 5.25 17.58 0.30
CA ASP A 100 4.00 18.07 -0.33
C ASP A 100 3.32 17.05 -1.28
N LYS A 101 4.05 16.01 -1.71
CA LYS A 101 3.55 14.90 -2.55
C LYS A 101 2.57 13.94 -1.88
N TYR A 102 2.34 14.05 -0.57
CA TYR A 102 1.51 13.10 0.19
C TYR A 102 0.29 13.73 0.87
N GLU A 103 -0.04 14.99 0.54
CA GLU A 103 -1.32 15.63 0.89
C GLU A 103 -2.51 15.10 0.07
#